data_AF-A0A7V3PU75-F1
#
_entry.id   AF-A0A7V3PU75-F1
#
_cell.length_a   1.000
_cell.length_b   1.000
_cell.length_c   1.000
_cell.angle_alpha   90.00
_cell.angle_beta   90.00
_cell.angle_gamma   90.00
#
_symmetry.space_group_name_H-M   'P 1'
#
loop_
_entity.id
_entity.type
_entity.pdbx_description
1 polymer ?
#
loop_
_entity_poly.entity_id
_entity_poly.type
_entity_poly.pdbx_seq_one_letter_code
_entity_poly.pdbx_strand_id
1 'polypeptide(L)'
;MKQTLLAALALAFVLAVVGCHKQDVAADRAAIMSLVEKDTVHFSASTSHDSTTSGGYFAAGETLIFWWRGPQTHDTAVINVEINGDSAVVSWSRHNFGYLHILAQVPDTTLQLWNKNLVETVRLNAIFRREGKESDTDRGWRLKMISLATGTSDSVNTVRIDSLRIQSSLRELTIRSPLTTYFQPDSLFWFTPGEEVTVTLYTNATGGVAFLHTFVLVWPFYVRVPFNYLGDGVFQGVWHAQIVPSFRFAIFDLMTRSTIYTPDSPYDFNGWLFPYRVKTAD
;
A
#
# COMPACT_ATOMS: atom_id res chain seq x y z
N MET A 1 20.44 -15.97 -63.72
CA MET A 1 19.48 -14.91 -63.29
C MET A 1 18.18 -15.45 -62.69
N LYS A 2 17.45 -16.40 -63.30
CA LYS A 2 16.18 -16.90 -62.74
C LYS A 2 16.33 -17.64 -61.40
N GLN A 3 17.38 -18.43 -61.21
CA GLN A 3 17.61 -19.19 -59.97
C GLN A 3 18.02 -18.31 -58.78
N THR A 4 18.80 -17.25 -59.01
CA THR A 4 19.18 -16.29 -57.96
C THR A 4 18.00 -15.42 -57.51
N LEU A 5 17.07 -15.10 -58.41
CA LEU A 5 15.84 -14.37 -58.07
C LEU A 5 14.90 -15.22 -57.19
N LEU A 6 14.76 -16.52 -57.49
CA LEU A 6 13.96 -17.47 -56.70
C LEU A 6 14.53 -17.68 -55.29
N ALA A 7 15.84 -17.78 -55.16
CA ALA A 7 16.50 -17.91 -53.86
C ALA A 7 16.31 -16.64 -52.99
N ALA A 8 16.41 -15.45 -53.59
CA ALA A 8 16.19 -14.18 -52.88
C ALA A 8 14.73 -14.01 -52.43
N LEU A 9 13.75 -14.43 -53.25
CA LEU A 9 12.33 -14.41 -52.89
C LEU A 9 11.97 -15.41 -51.80
N ALA A 10 12.56 -16.61 -51.83
CA ALA A 10 12.38 -17.60 -50.77
C ALA A 10 12.98 -17.12 -49.44
N LEU A 11 14.16 -16.49 -49.48
CA LEU A 11 14.80 -15.93 -48.28
C LEU A 11 14.00 -14.73 -47.73
N ALA A 12 13.50 -13.85 -48.59
CA ALA A 12 12.63 -12.74 -48.19
C ALA A 12 11.30 -13.24 -47.59
N PHE A 13 10.74 -14.35 -48.09
CA PHE A 13 9.54 -14.96 -47.53
C PHE A 13 9.80 -15.62 -46.17
N VAL A 14 10.93 -16.32 -46.00
CA VAL A 14 11.34 -16.87 -44.69
C VAL A 14 11.59 -15.74 -43.69
N LEU A 15 12.25 -14.65 -44.09
CA LEU A 15 12.47 -13.48 -43.22
C LEU A 15 11.17 -12.73 -42.89
N ALA A 16 10.21 -12.67 -43.81
CA ALA A 16 8.89 -12.08 -43.57
C ALA A 16 8.00 -12.93 -42.65
N VAL A 17 8.14 -14.26 -42.67
CA VAL A 17 7.38 -15.18 -41.81
C VAL A 17 8.00 -15.30 -40.41
N VAL A 18 9.33 -15.13 -40.28
CA VAL A 18 10.04 -15.13 -38.98
C VAL A 18 9.90 -13.78 -38.25
N GLY A 19 9.60 -12.69 -38.96
CA GLY A 19 9.60 -11.33 -38.42
C GLY A 19 8.34 -10.87 -37.67
N CYS A 20 7.30 -11.71 -37.52
CA CYS A 20 6.05 -11.30 -36.88
C CYS A 20 5.53 -12.37 -35.92
N HIS A 21 6.27 -12.65 -34.86
CA HIS A 21 5.70 -13.34 -33.71
C HIS A 21 4.67 -12.41 -33.06
N LYS A 22 3.40 -12.69 -33.34
CA LYS A 22 2.29 -12.00 -32.68
C LYS A 22 2.33 -12.37 -31.20
N GLN A 23 2.56 -11.38 -30.36
CA GLN A 23 2.54 -11.53 -28.92
C GLN A 23 1.24 -12.21 -28.45
N ASP A 24 1.36 -13.28 -27.67
CA ASP A 24 0.22 -13.91 -27.01
C ASP A 24 -0.15 -13.14 -25.72
N VAL A 25 -0.92 -12.08 -25.91
CA VAL A 25 -1.38 -11.18 -24.85
C VAL A 25 -2.24 -11.93 -23.80
N ALA A 26 -2.97 -12.97 -24.20
CA ALA A 26 -3.81 -13.74 -23.28
C ALA A 26 -2.95 -14.60 -22.34
N ALA A 27 -1.95 -15.31 -22.89
CA ALA A 27 -1.01 -16.08 -22.10
C ALA A 27 -0.14 -15.19 -21.19
N ASP A 28 0.29 -14.03 -21.69
CA ASP A 28 1.03 -13.06 -20.89
C ASP A 28 0.21 -12.50 -19.72
N ARG A 29 -1.06 -12.17 -19.95
CA ARG A 29 -1.99 -11.73 -18.91
C ARG A 29 -2.13 -12.81 -17.83
N ALA A 30 -2.34 -14.06 -18.23
CA ALA A 30 -2.46 -15.17 -17.29
C ALA A 30 -1.18 -15.39 -16.47
N ALA A 31 -0.01 -15.28 -17.10
CA ALA A 31 1.28 -15.37 -16.40
C ALA A 31 1.46 -14.26 -15.36
N ILE A 32 1.18 -13.01 -15.73
CA ILE A 32 1.25 -11.86 -14.80
C ILE A 32 0.23 -12.00 -13.67
N MET A 33 -1.02 -12.39 -13.95
CA MET A 33 -2.02 -12.64 -12.91
C MET A 33 -1.54 -13.71 -11.92
N SER A 34 -0.96 -14.80 -12.42
CA SER A 34 -0.40 -15.85 -11.56
C SER A 34 0.76 -15.35 -10.68
N LEU A 35 1.62 -14.46 -11.19
CA LEU A 35 2.66 -13.83 -10.38
C LEU A 35 2.07 -12.97 -9.26
N VAL A 36 1.04 -12.18 -9.56
CA VAL A 36 0.34 -11.32 -8.59
C VAL A 36 -0.35 -12.17 -7.51
N GLU A 37 -1.03 -13.24 -7.90
CA GLU A 37 -1.76 -14.13 -6.96
C GLU A 37 -0.83 -14.94 -6.05
N LYS A 38 0.38 -15.29 -6.53
CA LYS A 38 1.39 -16.04 -5.76
C LYS A 38 2.25 -15.16 -4.87
N ASP A 39 2.28 -13.84 -5.10
CA ASP A 39 3.10 -12.93 -4.33
C ASP A 39 2.50 -12.74 -2.92
N THR A 40 3.29 -13.13 -1.93
CA THR A 40 2.90 -13.11 -0.50
C THR A 40 3.42 -11.89 0.24
N VAL A 41 4.08 -10.95 -0.45
CA VAL A 41 4.83 -9.85 0.17
C VAL A 41 4.19 -8.50 -0.14
N HIS A 42 3.96 -8.26 -1.42
CA HIS A 42 3.55 -6.99 -2.01
C HIS A 42 2.04 -6.93 -2.25
N PHE A 43 1.46 -8.03 -2.74
CA PHE A 43 0.01 -8.14 -3.03
C PHE A 43 -0.77 -8.85 -1.92
N SER A 44 -0.08 -9.21 -0.84
CA SER A 44 -0.65 -9.73 0.40
C SER A 44 -1.27 -8.58 1.21
N ALA A 45 -2.50 -8.22 0.87
CA ALA A 45 -3.28 -7.26 1.65
C ALA A 45 -4.06 -7.92 2.81
N SER A 46 -3.64 -9.10 3.30
CA SER A 46 -4.34 -9.74 4.41
C SER A 46 -4.01 -9.01 5.71
N THR A 47 -5.01 -8.33 6.26
CA THR A 47 -4.98 -7.67 7.57
C THR A 47 -5.35 -8.65 8.69
N SER A 48 -5.38 -9.95 8.40
CA SER A 48 -5.68 -11.03 9.36
C SER A 48 -4.81 -10.98 10.62
N HIS A 49 -3.61 -10.39 10.53
CA HIS A 49 -2.71 -10.14 11.66
C HIS A 49 -2.66 -8.68 12.15
N ASP A 50 -3.21 -7.71 11.39
CA ASP A 50 -3.40 -6.29 11.80
C ASP A 50 -4.48 -6.16 12.91
N SER A 51 -5.25 -7.23 13.10
CA SER A 51 -6.54 -7.21 13.81
C SER A 51 -6.48 -7.68 15.26
N THR A 52 -5.30 -7.81 15.87
CA THR A 52 -5.16 -8.33 17.24
C THR A 52 -4.60 -7.30 18.21
N THR A 53 -5.48 -6.82 19.09
CA THR A 53 -5.25 -6.27 20.45
C THR A 53 -4.36 -5.04 20.65
N SER A 54 -3.75 -4.49 19.60
CA SER A 54 -2.87 -3.33 19.68
C SER A 54 -3.54 -2.06 19.14
N GLY A 55 -4.27 -1.39 20.01
CA GLY A 55 -4.94 -0.12 19.71
C GLY A 55 -4.06 1.11 19.94
N GLY A 56 -4.50 2.26 19.45
CA GLY A 56 -3.91 3.55 19.80
C GLY A 56 -4.43 4.00 21.17
N TYR A 57 -3.54 4.47 22.06
CA TYR A 57 -3.91 5.08 23.34
C TYR A 57 -3.66 6.58 23.28
N PHE A 58 -4.67 7.38 23.60
CA PHE A 58 -4.48 8.80 23.87
C PHE A 58 -5.60 9.33 24.77
N ALA A 59 -5.21 10.20 25.69
CA ALA A 59 -6.15 11.03 26.44
C ALA A 59 -6.40 12.31 25.64
N ALA A 60 -7.67 12.67 25.43
CA ALA A 60 -8.04 13.97 24.90
C ALA A 60 -8.94 14.68 25.91
N GLY A 61 -8.34 15.52 26.74
CA GLY A 61 -9.02 16.08 27.91
C GLY A 61 -9.36 14.98 28.91
N GLU A 62 -10.61 14.93 29.33
CA GLU A 62 -11.13 13.94 30.29
C GLU A 62 -11.60 12.63 29.64
N THR A 63 -11.67 12.57 28.31
CA THR A 63 -12.08 11.36 27.59
C THR A 63 -10.88 10.44 27.34
N LEU A 64 -10.94 9.24 27.89
CA LEU A 64 -10.02 8.15 27.54
C LEU A 64 -10.54 7.43 26.30
N ILE A 65 -9.69 7.29 25.28
CA ILE A 65 -10.01 6.54 24.06
C ILE A 65 -8.93 5.48 23.81
N PHE A 66 -9.40 4.27 23.53
CA PHE A 66 -8.60 3.19 22.98
C PHE A 66 -9.32 2.59 21.78
N TRP A 67 -8.67 2.48 20.62
CA TRP A 67 -9.33 1.99 19.41
C TRP A 67 -8.48 0.99 18.65
N TRP A 68 -9.12 0.01 18.01
CA TRP A 68 -8.47 -1.00 17.19
C TRP A 68 -9.39 -1.46 16.05
N ARG A 69 -8.80 -2.06 15.03
CA ARG A 69 -9.54 -2.73 13.95
C ARG A 69 -9.73 -4.19 14.35
N GLY A 70 -10.96 -4.68 14.30
CA GLY A 70 -11.27 -6.10 14.51
C GLY A 70 -10.88 -6.95 13.31
N PRO A 71 -10.97 -8.30 13.43
CA PRO A 71 -10.70 -9.22 12.34
C PRO A 71 -11.42 -8.84 11.07
N GLN A 72 -10.70 -8.89 9.95
CA GLN A 72 -11.23 -8.50 8.65
C GLN A 72 -11.45 -9.70 7.75
N THR A 73 -12.50 -9.61 6.96
CA THR A 73 -12.75 -10.46 5.80
C THR A 73 -12.60 -9.64 4.53
N HIS A 74 -12.50 -10.33 3.41
CA HIS A 74 -12.21 -9.69 2.14
C HIS A 74 -12.91 -10.43 1.01
N ASP A 75 -13.24 -9.72 -0.08
CA ASP A 75 -13.75 -10.32 -1.31
C ASP A 75 -12.61 -10.88 -2.17
N THR A 76 -12.90 -11.33 -3.39
CA THR A 76 -11.85 -11.69 -4.35
C THR A 76 -11.19 -10.41 -4.88
N ALA A 77 -9.87 -10.37 -4.94
CA ALA A 77 -9.17 -9.22 -5.50
C ALA A 77 -9.51 -9.02 -6.99
N VAL A 78 -9.71 -7.78 -7.38
CA VAL A 78 -9.85 -7.35 -8.78
C VAL A 78 -8.46 -6.99 -9.29
N ILE A 79 -8.02 -7.69 -10.34
CA ILE A 79 -6.71 -7.51 -10.96
C ILE A 79 -6.92 -7.13 -12.42
N ASN A 80 -6.53 -5.90 -12.79
CA ASN A 80 -6.46 -5.47 -14.17
C ASN A 80 -5.00 -5.51 -14.64
N VAL A 81 -4.76 -6.02 -15.85
CA VAL A 81 -3.45 -6.10 -16.48
C VAL A 81 -3.52 -5.46 -17.85
N GLU A 82 -2.66 -4.47 -18.10
CA GLU A 82 -2.57 -3.76 -19.37
C GLU A 82 -1.17 -3.98 -19.94
N ILE A 83 -1.09 -4.73 -21.05
CA ILE A 83 0.19 -5.12 -21.66
C ILE A 83 0.44 -4.24 -22.89
N ASN A 84 1.67 -3.71 -22.97
CA ASN A 84 2.18 -2.98 -24.11
C ASN A 84 3.61 -3.49 -24.44
N GLY A 85 3.71 -4.40 -25.41
CA GLY A 85 4.96 -5.08 -25.75
C GLY A 85 5.51 -5.83 -24.53
N ASP A 86 6.74 -5.49 -24.14
CA ASP A 86 7.44 -6.10 -23.00
C ASP A 86 7.19 -5.41 -21.67
N SER A 87 6.23 -4.49 -21.59
CA SER A 87 5.84 -3.82 -20.34
C SER A 87 4.37 -4.07 -20.03
N ALA A 88 4.04 -4.20 -18.75
CA ALA A 88 2.66 -4.31 -18.32
C ALA A 88 2.41 -3.49 -17.05
N VAL A 89 1.30 -2.77 -17.03
CA VAL A 89 0.78 -2.11 -15.83
C VAL A 89 -0.27 -3.02 -15.21
N VAL A 90 -0.15 -3.23 -13.91
CA VAL A 90 -1.10 -4.00 -13.12
C VAL A 90 -1.75 -3.06 -12.11
N SER A 91 -3.08 -3.05 -12.08
CA SER A 91 -3.86 -2.41 -11.03
C SER A 91 -4.54 -3.49 -10.20
N TRP A 92 -4.28 -3.49 -8.90
CA TRP A 92 -4.83 -4.44 -7.96
C TRP A 92 -5.73 -3.69 -6.97
N SER A 93 -6.90 -4.26 -6.67
CA SER A 93 -7.79 -3.72 -5.63
C SER A 93 -8.61 -4.80 -4.95
N ARG A 94 -9.01 -4.55 -3.71
CA ARG A 94 -9.82 -5.47 -2.91
C ARG A 94 -10.61 -4.71 -1.85
N HIS A 95 -11.78 -5.22 -1.46
CA HIS A 95 -12.49 -4.70 -0.30
C HIS A 95 -12.05 -5.40 0.98
N ASN A 96 -11.97 -4.62 2.06
CA ASN A 96 -11.82 -5.09 3.42
C ASN A 96 -13.10 -4.81 4.19
N PHE A 97 -13.62 -5.82 4.87
CA PHE A 97 -14.81 -5.74 5.71
C PHE A 97 -14.44 -6.09 7.14
N GLY A 98 -14.98 -5.38 8.12
CA GLY A 98 -14.78 -5.69 9.52
C GLY A 98 -15.42 -4.66 10.44
N TYR A 99 -14.80 -4.45 11.59
CA TYR A 99 -15.24 -3.47 12.57
C TYR A 99 -14.09 -2.57 13.03
N LEU A 100 -14.37 -1.29 13.23
CA LEU A 100 -13.58 -0.40 14.07
C LEU A 100 -14.20 -0.44 15.47
N HIS A 101 -13.41 -0.83 16.45
CA HIS A 101 -13.79 -0.86 17.86
C HIS A 101 -13.17 0.33 18.58
N ILE A 102 -13.97 1.02 19.39
CA ILE A 102 -13.53 2.16 20.19
C ILE A 102 -14.03 1.93 21.61
N LEU A 103 -13.11 1.72 22.53
CA LEU A 103 -13.35 1.70 23.96
C LEU A 103 -13.16 3.13 24.48
N ALA A 104 -14.26 3.75 24.88
CA ALA A 104 -14.31 5.15 25.30
C ALA A 104 -14.80 5.27 26.74
N GLN A 105 -14.14 6.09 27.53
CA GLN A 105 -14.66 6.59 28.80
C GLN A 105 -14.92 8.08 28.63
N VAL A 106 -16.18 8.42 28.38
CA VAL A 106 -16.65 9.82 28.29
C VAL A 106 -16.81 10.36 29.74
N PRO A 107 -16.68 11.68 29.98
CA PRO A 107 -16.86 12.24 31.31
C PRO A 107 -18.17 11.80 31.94
N ASP A 108 -18.10 11.45 33.23
CA ASP A 108 -19.23 10.99 34.05
C ASP A 108 -19.96 9.72 33.55
N THR A 109 -19.37 8.98 32.60
CA THR A 109 -19.92 7.68 32.16
C THR A 109 -19.03 6.51 32.53
N THR A 110 -19.62 5.31 32.54
CA THR A 110 -18.84 4.07 32.52
C THR A 110 -18.11 3.90 31.18
N LEU A 111 -17.17 2.96 31.15
CA LEU A 111 -16.50 2.55 29.94
C LEU A 111 -17.52 1.99 28.92
N GLN A 112 -17.47 2.48 27.68
CA GLN A 112 -18.36 2.09 26.59
C GLN A 112 -17.56 1.51 25.43
N LEU A 113 -18.08 0.48 24.79
CA LEU A 113 -17.54 -0.07 23.55
C LEU A 113 -18.43 0.37 22.38
N TRP A 114 -17.89 1.22 21.51
CA TRP A 114 -18.52 1.63 20.26
C TRP A 114 -17.98 0.76 19.12
N ASN A 115 -18.89 0.21 18.33
CA ASN A 115 -18.57 -0.64 17.19
C ASN A 115 -19.06 0.03 15.92
N LYS A 116 -18.17 0.18 14.95
CA LYS A 116 -18.47 0.81 13.67
C LYS A 116 -18.15 -0.15 12.54
N ASN A 117 -19.05 -0.27 11.59
CA ASN A 117 -18.78 -1.06 10.40
C ASN A 117 -17.61 -0.46 9.64
N LEU A 118 -16.60 -1.29 9.37
CA LEU A 118 -15.47 -0.96 8.54
C LEU A 118 -15.68 -1.59 7.18
N VAL A 119 -15.76 -0.74 6.16
CA VAL A 119 -15.78 -1.15 4.75
C VAL A 119 -14.87 -0.20 3.99
N GLU A 120 -13.82 -0.72 3.40
CA GLU A 120 -12.84 0.08 2.64
C GLU A 120 -12.34 -0.67 1.41
N THR A 121 -11.97 0.10 0.39
CA THR A 121 -11.24 -0.40 -0.77
C THR A 121 -9.74 -0.16 -0.59
N VAL A 122 -8.94 -1.22 -0.66
CA VAL A 122 -7.49 -1.13 -0.79
C VAL A 122 -7.10 -1.21 -2.26
N ARG A 123 -6.14 -0.38 -2.68
CA ARG A 123 -5.60 -0.35 -4.06
C ARG A 123 -4.08 -0.26 -4.05
N LEU A 124 -3.44 -0.87 -5.05
CA LEU A 124 -2.03 -0.70 -5.35
C LEU A 124 -1.77 -0.98 -6.83
N ASN A 125 -0.73 -0.37 -7.38
CA ASN A 125 -0.31 -0.55 -8.76
C ASN A 125 1.09 -1.15 -8.83
N ALA A 126 1.36 -1.87 -9.92
CA ALA A 126 2.65 -2.44 -10.21
C ALA A 126 3.00 -2.35 -11.69
N ILE A 127 4.29 -2.40 -11.99
CA ILE A 127 4.82 -2.49 -13.35
C ILE A 127 5.61 -3.78 -13.46
N PHE A 128 5.22 -4.60 -14.42
CA PHE A 128 5.95 -5.79 -14.83
C PHE A 128 6.68 -5.53 -16.13
N ARG A 129 7.84 -6.17 -16.30
CA ARG A 129 8.61 -6.14 -17.54
C ARG A 129 9.02 -7.55 -17.92
N ARG A 130 9.00 -7.86 -19.21
CA ARG A 130 9.58 -9.10 -19.72
C ARG A 130 11.09 -8.95 -19.82
N GLU A 131 11.81 -9.79 -19.10
CA GLU A 131 13.28 -9.88 -19.12
C GLU A 131 13.77 -11.28 -19.51
N GLY A 132 12.88 -12.29 -19.42
CA GLY A 132 13.14 -13.67 -19.83
C GLY A 132 12.50 -14.04 -21.18
N LYS A 133 12.39 -15.34 -21.43
CA LYS A 133 11.83 -15.90 -22.65
C LYS A 133 10.35 -16.25 -22.47
N GLU A 134 9.59 -16.23 -23.57
CA GLU A 134 8.19 -16.67 -23.55
C GLU A 134 7.99 -18.13 -23.11
N SER A 135 9.02 -18.96 -23.26
CA SER A 135 9.03 -20.36 -22.83
C SER A 135 9.20 -20.55 -21.31
N ASP A 136 9.56 -19.50 -20.59
CA ASP A 136 9.73 -19.58 -19.13
C ASP A 136 8.37 -19.78 -18.45
N THR A 137 8.36 -20.30 -17.21
CA THR A 137 7.11 -20.56 -16.46
C THR A 137 6.23 -19.32 -16.32
N ASP A 138 6.85 -18.15 -16.16
CA ASP A 138 6.15 -16.86 -16.08
C ASP A 138 6.25 -16.08 -17.40
N ARG A 139 6.60 -16.76 -18.50
CA ARG A 139 6.84 -16.19 -19.83
C ARG A 139 7.85 -15.04 -19.83
N GLY A 140 8.78 -15.05 -18.87
CA GLY A 140 9.83 -14.05 -18.73
C GLY A 140 9.42 -12.76 -18.01
N TRP A 141 8.18 -12.65 -17.53
CA TRP A 141 7.70 -11.47 -16.80
C TRP A 141 8.28 -11.38 -15.39
N ARG A 142 8.65 -10.16 -14.97
CA ARG A 142 9.20 -9.86 -13.64
C ARG A 142 8.57 -8.58 -13.10
N LEU A 143 8.27 -8.57 -11.80
CA LEU A 143 7.86 -7.34 -11.09
C LEU A 143 9.05 -6.38 -11.06
N LYS A 144 8.87 -5.17 -11.60
CA LYS A 144 9.93 -4.15 -11.64
C LYS A 144 9.66 -3.00 -10.71
N MET A 145 8.41 -2.58 -10.61
CA MET A 145 8.02 -1.46 -9.78
C MET A 145 6.73 -1.75 -9.03
N ILE A 146 6.60 -1.18 -7.84
CA ILE A 146 5.36 -1.18 -7.07
C ILE A 146 5.07 0.22 -6.55
N SER A 147 3.80 0.60 -6.51
CA SER A 147 3.36 1.85 -5.91
C SER A 147 3.24 1.74 -4.39
N LEU A 148 2.79 2.80 -3.73
CA LEU A 148 2.22 2.65 -2.39
C LEU A 148 0.87 1.94 -2.52
N ALA A 149 0.42 1.30 -1.43
CA ALA A 149 -0.97 0.93 -1.31
C ALA A 149 -1.76 2.08 -0.65
N THR A 150 -3.03 2.19 -1.00
CA THR A 150 -3.98 3.12 -0.36
C THR A 150 -5.20 2.36 0.09
N GLY A 151 -5.72 2.69 1.28
CA GLY A 151 -7.04 2.27 1.75
C GLY A 151 -7.96 3.47 1.87
N THR A 152 -9.20 3.35 1.43
CA THR A 152 -10.21 4.40 1.57
C THR A 152 -11.55 3.79 1.96
N SER A 153 -12.22 4.36 2.96
CA SER A 153 -13.57 3.92 3.35
C SER A 153 -14.57 4.10 2.20
N ASP A 154 -15.46 3.12 2.05
CA ASP A 154 -16.41 3.09 0.93
C ASP A 154 -17.73 3.78 1.26
N SER A 155 -18.12 3.80 2.53
CA SER A 155 -19.40 4.35 3.00
C SER A 155 -19.38 5.88 3.08
N VAL A 156 -18.30 6.45 3.59
CA VAL A 156 -18.04 7.89 3.70
C VAL A 156 -16.56 8.11 3.45
N ASN A 157 -16.18 9.10 2.66
CA ASN A 157 -14.78 9.38 2.29
C ASN A 157 -14.57 10.89 2.19
N THR A 158 -14.61 11.59 3.33
CA THR A 158 -14.48 13.05 3.37
C THR A 158 -13.07 13.51 3.71
N VAL A 159 -12.25 12.62 4.28
CA VAL A 159 -10.84 12.90 4.59
C VAL A 159 -9.90 12.38 3.51
N ARG A 160 -8.83 13.11 3.24
CA ARG A 160 -7.84 12.78 2.23
C ARG A 160 -6.46 13.26 2.65
N ILE A 161 -5.48 12.39 2.50
CA ILE A 161 -4.06 12.76 2.52
C ILE A 161 -3.74 13.34 1.14
N ASP A 162 -3.29 14.59 1.09
CA ASP A 162 -2.89 15.26 -0.16
C ASP A 162 -1.40 15.03 -0.45
N SER A 163 -0.57 15.04 0.59
CA SER A 163 0.82 14.64 0.47
C SER A 163 1.42 14.18 1.78
N LEU A 164 2.47 13.37 1.64
CA LEU A 164 3.26 12.81 2.72
C LEU A 164 4.72 13.21 2.52
N ARG A 165 5.29 13.88 3.51
CA ARG A 165 6.72 14.20 3.57
C ARG A 165 7.37 13.31 4.61
N ILE A 166 8.41 12.59 4.20
CA ILE A 166 9.20 11.69 5.03
C ILE A 166 10.62 12.23 5.03
N GLN A 167 11.13 12.63 6.19
CA GLN A 167 12.42 13.29 6.32
C GLN A 167 13.23 12.65 7.46
N SER A 168 14.49 12.37 7.18
CA SER A 168 15.49 11.93 8.15
C SER A 168 16.73 12.82 8.01
N SER A 169 17.76 12.57 8.80
CA SER A 169 19.06 13.23 8.62
C SER A 169 19.77 12.81 7.31
N LEU A 170 19.41 11.66 6.73
CA LEU A 170 20.10 11.08 5.57
C LEU A 170 19.35 11.28 4.25
N ARG A 171 18.03 11.43 4.30
CA ARG A 171 17.17 11.41 3.11
C ARG A 171 15.82 12.08 3.35
N GLU A 172 15.26 12.57 2.26
CA GLU A 172 13.92 13.16 2.20
C GLU A 172 13.15 12.62 1.00
N LEU A 173 11.86 12.39 1.19
CA LEU A 173 10.92 11.97 0.16
C LEU A 173 9.58 12.68 0.36
N THR A 174 9.03 13.25 -0.72
CA THR A 174 7.66 13.76 -0.73
C THR A 174 6.81 12.97 -1.72
N ILE A 175 5.70 12.45 -1.25
CA ILE A 175 4.76 11.62 -2.01
C ILE A 175 3.45 12.40 -2.12
N ARG A 176 2.96 12.61 -3.34
CA ARG A 176 1.70 13.33 -3.62
C ARG A 176 0.62 12.46 -4.23
N SER A 177 1.00 11.28 -4.73
CA SER A 177 0.10 10.40 -5.44
C SER A 177 0.54 8.95 -5.20
N PRO A 178 -0.09 8.24 -4.25
CA PRO A 178 0.42 6.96 -3.77
C PRO A 178 0.44 5.90 -4.87
N LEU A 179 -0.57 5.91 -5.74
CA LEU A 179 -0.75 4.94 -6.83
C LEU A 179 0.09 5.21 -8.08
N THR A 180 0.77 6.36 -8.15
CA THR A 180 1.64 6.73 -9.29
C THR A 180 3.08 7.03 -8.87
N THR A 181 3.39 6.90 -7.58
CA THR A 181 4.75 6.97 -7.05
C THR A 181 5.27 5.55 -6.90
N TYR A 182 6.28 5.20 -7.69
CA TYR A 182 6.74 3.82 -7.84
C TYR A 182 8.13 3.60 -7.25
N PHE A 183 8.34 2.43 -6.66
CA PHE A 183 9.62 1.97 -6.13
C PHE A 183 10.00 0.61 -6.72
N GLN A 184 11.30 0.38 -6.88
CA GLN A 184 11.83 -0.93 -7.25
C GLN A 184 11.83 -1.84 -6.02
N PRO A 185 11.26 -3.06 -6.06
CA PRO A 185 11.27 -3.97 -4.91
C PRO A 185 12.67 -4.28 -4.35
N ASP A 186 13.67 -4.39 -5.23
CA ASP A 186 15.06 -4.68 -4.83
C ASP A 186 15.81 -3.45 -4.31
N SER A 187 15.33 -2.25 -4.63
CA SER A 187 15.93 -0.96 -4.28
C SER A 187 14.90 0.02 -3.71
N LEU A 188 14.08 -0.47 -2.77
CA LEU A 188 13.14 0.37 -2.03
C LEU A 188 13.85 1.52 -1.32
N PHE A 189 13.10 2.58 -1.06
CA PHE A 189 13.52 3.59 -0.08
C PHE A 189 13.83 2.88 1.23
N TRP A 190 14.97 3.19 1.82
CA TRP A 190 15.49 2.43 2.94
C TRP A 190 15.84 3.33 4.11
N PHE A 191 15.93 2.73 5.29
CA PHE A 191 16.38 3.36 6.53
C PHE A 191 17.40 2.46 7.25
N THR A 192 18.29 3.07 8.04
CA THR A 192 19.11 2.33 8.98
C THR A 192 18.26 1.86 10.18
N PRO A 193 18.64 0.75 10.84
CA PRO A 193 18.01 0.31 12.08
C PRO A 193 17.82 1.46 13.09
N GLY A 194 16.58 1.69 13.53
CA GLY A 194 16.28 2.72 14.54
C GLY A 194 16.37 4.16 14.04
N GLU A 195 16.55 4.40 12.75
CA GLU A 195 16.66 5.76 12.19
C GLU A 195 15.42 6.59 12.55
N GLU A 196 15.67 7.78 13.10
CA GLU A 196 14.61 8.73 13.40
C GLU A 196 14.16 9.45 12.12
N VAL A 197 12.85 9.40 11.88
CA VAL A 197 12.20 9.93 10.70
C VAL A 197 11.08 10.86 11.13
N THR A 198 11.18 12.13 10.77
CA THR A 198 10.07 13.07 10.87
C THR A 198 9.13 12.85 9.69
N VAL A 199 7.86 12.60 10.01
CA VAL A 199 6.81 12.43 9.02
C VAL A 199 5.82 13.58 9.15
N THR A 200 5.50 14.22 8.03
CA THR A 200 4.47 15.26 7.95
C THR A 200 3.42 14.88 6.92
N LEU A 201 2.15 14.82 7.34
CA LEU A 201 0.99 14.64 6.48
C LEU A 201 0.35 16.01 6.23
N TYR A 202 0.10 16.30 4.96
CA TYR A 202 -0.74 17.42 4.52
C TYR A 202 -2.06 16.85 4.05
N THR A 203 -3.16 17.36 4.57
CA THR A 203 -4.49 16.77 4.40
C THR A 203 -5.54 17.86 4.23
N ASN A 204 -6.73 17.47 3.76
CA ASN A 204 -7.91 18.33 3.77
C ASN A 204 -8.64 18.38 5.13
N ALA A 205 -8.17 17.62 6.13
CA ALA A 205 -8.89 17.37 7.38
C ALA A 205 -8.44 18.34 8.49
N THR A 206 -8.97 19.57 8.49
CA THR A 206 -8.64 20.62 9.48
C THR A 206 -9.15 20.36 10.91
N GLY A 207 -9.84 19.24 11.13
CA GLY A 207 -10.24 18.74 12.45
C GLY A 207 -10.12 17.22 12.53
N GLY A 208 -9.25 16.61 11.71
CA GLY A 208 -9.04 15.17 11.69
C GLY A 208 -8.16 14.67 12.83
N VAL A 209 -7.94 13.36 12.82
CA VAL A 209 -6.91 12.68 13.62
C VAL A 209 -6.08 11.82 12.69
N ALA A 210 -4.76 11.83 12.90
CA ALA A 210 -3.83 11.03 12.13
C ALA A 210 -3.00 10.12 13.04
N PHE A 211 -2.71 8.91 12.55
CA PHE A 211 -1.94 7.92 13.27
C PHE A 211 -0.86 7.30 12.39
N LEU A 212 0.30 7.07 13.01
CA LEU A 212 1.34 6.23 12.45
C LEU A 212 1.07 4.83 12.95
N HIS A 213 0.79 3.94 12.02
CA HIS A 213 0.68 2.53 12.29
C HIS A 213 1.97 1.83 11.81
N THR A 214 2.74 1.34 12.78
CA THR A 214 4.06 0.73 12.57
C THR A 214 4.26 -0.45 13.53
N PHE A 215 5.26 -1.28 13.25
CA PHE A 215 5.62 -2.40 14.13
C PHE A 215 6.75 -2.01 15.08
N VAL A 216 6.67 -2.47 16.32
CA VAL A 216 7.66 -2.20 17.36
C VAL A 216 8.33 -3.51 17.78
N LEU A 217 9.67 -3.49 17.82
CA LEU A 217 10.56 -4.54 18.32
C LEU A 217 10.55 -5.87 17.55
N VAL A 218 9.49 -6.68 17.68
CA VAL A 218 9.39 -8.03 17.11
C VAL A 218 7.93 -8.28 16.69
N TRP A 219 7.73 -8.97 15.57
CA TRP A 219 6.40 -9.43 15.17
C TRP A 219 5.75 -10.25 16.31
N PRO A 220 4.44 -10.08 16.63
CA PRO A 220 3.43 -9.26 15.96
C PRO A 220 3.00 -8.01 16.78
N PHE A 221 3.92 -7.25 17.39
CA PHE A 221 3.54 -6.05 18.16
C PHE A 221 3.37 -4.83 17.24
N TYR A 222 2.12 -4.43 17.01
CA TYR A 222 1.76 -3.20 16.31
C TYR A 222 1.55 -2.06 17.30
N VAL A 223 1.79 -0.84 16.86
CA VAL A 223 1.40 0.35 17.61
C VAL A 223 0.77 1.36 16.67
N ARG A 224 -0.20 2.10 17.19
CA ARG A 224 -0.79 3.27 16.53
C ARG A 224 -0.42 4.49 17.34
N VAL A 225 0.53 5.25 16.84
CA VAL A 225 1.05 6.45 17.50
C VAL A 225 0.33 7.67 16.92
N PRO A 226 -0.31 8.52 17.73
CA PRO A 226 -0.95 9.73 17.21
C PRO A 226 0.09 10.71 16.66
N PHE A 227 -0.24 11.35 15.55
CA PHE A 227 0.48 12.52 15.09
C PHE A 227 0.05 13.76 15.89
N ASN A 228 0.95 14.72 16.03
CA ASN A 228 0.64 16.05 16.55
C ASN A 228 -0.07 16.86 15.46
N TYR A 229 -1.20 17.46 15.80
CA TYR A 229 -1.90 18.39 14.91
C TYR A 229 -1.26 19.77 14.99
N LEU A 230 -0.76 20.27 13.86
CA LEU A 230 -0.07 21.57 13.77
C LEU A 230 -1.00 22.71 13.31
N GLY A 231 -2.27 22.42 13.01
CA GLY A 231 -3.21 23.36 12.41
C GLY A 231 -3.37 23.13 10.90
N ASP A 232 -4.46 23.67 10.34
CA ASP A 232 -4.76 23.70 8.90
C ASP A 232 -4.58 22.36 8.15
N GLY A 233 -4.98 21.26 8.78
CA GLY A 233 -4.89 19.92 8.17
C GLY A 233 -3.47 19.34 8.11
N VAL A 234 -2.52 19.92 8.83
CA VAL A 234 -1.13 19.45 8.92
C VAL A 234 -0.92 18.62 10.18
N PHE A 235 -0.41 17.40 10.01
CA PHE A 235 -0.11 16.47 11.10
C PHE A 235 1.36 16.07 11.05
N GLN A 236 2.07 16.12 12.18
CA GLN A 236 3.49 15.77 12.26
C GLN A 236 3.79 14.79 13.40
N GLY A 237 4.62 13.79 13.12
CA GLY A 237 4.98 12.74 14.05
C GLY A 237 6.41 12.28 13.83
N VAL A 238 6.97 11.65 14.86
CA VAL A 238 8.28 11.01 14.79
C VAL A 238 8.08 9.52 14.66
N TRP A 239 8.72 8.95 13.66
CA TRP A 239 8.74 7.53 13.37
C TRP A 239 10.17 7.02 13.52
N HIS A 240 10.35 5.93 14.28
CA HIS A 240 11.62 5.21 14.30
C HIS A 240 11.54 4.00 13.37
N ALA A 241 12.43 3.95 12.38
CA ALA A 241 12.57 2.77 11.53
C ALA A 241 12.88 1.54 12.39
N GLN A 242 12.38 0.38 11.98
CA GLN A 242 12.56 -0.83 12.78
C GLN A 242 14.02 -1.25 12.88
N ILE A 243 14.36 -1.96 13.96
CA ILE A 243 15.74 -2.34 14.26
C ILE A 243 16.18 -3.56 13.44
N VAL A 244 15.25 -4.45 13.07
CA VAL A 244 15.55 -5.68 12.32
C VAL A 244 15.55 -5.42 10.81
N PRO A 245 16.67 -5.63 10.09
CA PRO A 245 16.74 -5.49 8.64
C PRO A 245 15.73 -6.38 7.92
N SER A 246 14.88 -5.79 7.10
CA SER A 246 13.88 -6.49 6.28
C SER A 246 13.05 -5.48 5.47
N PHE A 247 12.27 -6.00 4.52
CA PHE A 247 11.09 -5.33 3.97
C PHE A 247 10.05 -5.04 5.05
N ARG A 248 9.42 -3.85 4.98
CA ARG A 248 8.45 -3.35 5.94
C ARG A 248 7.45 -2.40 5.27
N PHE A 249 6.34 -2.16 5.97
CA PHE A 249 5.39 -1.09 5.67
C PHE A 249 5.30 -0.12 6.83
N ALA A 250 5.20 1.17 6.51
CA ALA A 250 4.70 2.20 7.43
C ALA A 250 3.32 2.62 6.93
N ILE A 251 2.34 2.65 7.82
CA ILE A 251 0.95 2.95 7.48
C ILE A 251 0.59 4.30 8.11
N PHE A 252 0.00 5.17 7.31
CA PHE A 252 -0.42 6.51 7.72
C PHE A 252 -1.93 6.58 7.63
N ASP A 253 -2.58 6.53 8.79
CA ASP A 253 -4.03 6.52 8.93
C ASP A 253 -4.51 7.96 9.15
N LEU A 254 -5.50 8.42 8.39
CA LEU A 254 -6.22 9.66 8.59
C LEU A 254 -7.70 9.36 8.77
N MET A 255 -8.30 9.89 9.83
CA MET A 255 -9.73 9.75 10.10
C MET A 255 -10.33 11.09 10.51
N THR A 256 -11.66 11.22 10.37
CA THR A 256 -12.35 12.33 11.03
C THR A 256 -12.27 12.18 12.55
N ARG A 257 -12.31 13.29 13.29
CA ARG A 257 -12.42 13.22 14.75
C ARG A 257 -13.72 12.52 15.17
N SER A 258 -14.84 12.74 14.50
CA SER A 258 -16.11 12.09 14.85
C SER A 258 -16.06 10.56 14.67
N THR A 259 -15.30 10.05 13.70
CA THR A 259 -15.02 8.60 13.57
C THR A 259 -14.43 8.01 14.86
N ILE A 260 -13.69 8.76 15.67
CA ILE A 260 -13.10 8.27 16.91
C ILE A 260 -13.87 8.68 18.17
N TYR A 261 -14.40 9.90 18.21
CA TYR A 261 -14.92 10.52 19.45
C TYR A 261 -16.44 10.53 19.56
N THR A 262 -17.15 9.98 18.58
CA THR A 262 -18.61 9.97 18.57
C THR A 262 -19.12 8.57 18.27
N PRO A 263 -20.02 7.98 19.08
CA PRO A 263 -20.47 6.59 18.88
C PRO A 263 -21.12 6.36 17.52
N ASP A 264 -21.98 7.29 17.07
CA ASP A 264 -22.85 7.06 15.91
C ASP A 264 -22.24 7.49 14.56
N SER A 265 -21.06 8.11 14.57
CA SER A 265 -20.41 8.57 13.33
C SER A 265 -19.82 7.40 12.56
N PRO A 266 -19.87 7.41 11.21
CA PRO A 266 -19.35 6.31 10.40
C PRO A 266 -17.82 6.22 10.45
N TYR A 267 -17.30 5.10 9.94
CA TYR A 267 -15.88 4.94 9.60
C TYR A 267 -15.56 5.78 8.35
N ASP A 268 -14.84 6.88 8.54
CA ASP A 268 -14.37 7.78 7.48
C ASP A 268 -12.83 7.87 7.56
N PHE A 269 -12.17 7.29 6.57
CA PHE A 269 -10.78 6.87 6.63
C PHE A 269 -10.07 7.04 5.28
N ASN A 270 -8.83 7.54 5.36
CA ASN A 270 -7.87 7.53 4.26
C ASN A 270 -6.52 7.04 4.78
N GLY A 271 -6.01 5.95 4.22
CA GLY A 271 -4.77 5.31 4.62
C GLY A 271 -3.77 5.21 3.49
N TRP A 272 -2.51 5.52 3.74
CA TRP A 272 -1.40 5.26 2.81
C TRP A 272 -0.42 4.26 3.42
N LEU A 273 -0.06 3.22 2.68
CA LEU A 273 0.92 2.21 3.08
C LEU A 273 2.19 2.40 2.25
N PHE A 274 3.26 2.82 2.92
CA PHE A 274 4.56 3.07 2.32
C PHE A 274 5.48 1.86 2.47
N PRO A 275 5.87 1.19 1.36
CA PRO A 275 6.87 0.12 1.40
C PRO A 275 8.26 0.71 1.58
N TYR A 276 9.03 0.16 2.50
CA TYR A 276 10.41 0.54 2.72
C TYR A 276 11.26 -0.67 3.13
N ARG A 277 12.58 -0.47 3.20
CA ARG A 277 13.51 -1.49 3.66
C ARG A 277 14.37 -1.00 4.81
N VAL A 278 14.54 -1.81 5.84
CA VAL A 278 15.60 -1.58 6.83
C VAL A 278 16.86 -2.27 6.34
N LYS A 279 17.97 -1.55 6.24
CA LYS A 279 19.29 -2.08 5.87
C LYS A 279 20.35 -1.51 6.81
N THR A 280 21.32 -2.32 7.20
CA THR A 280 22.54 -1.81 7.84
C THR A 280 23.25 -0.89 6.85
N ALA A 281 23.85 0.19 7.35
CA ALA A 281 24.80 0.95 6.55
C ALA A 281 25.99 0.02 6.30
N ASP A 282 26.17 -0.38 5.04
CA ASP A 282 27.40 -1.05 4.60
C ASP A 282 28.57 -0.05 4.61
#